data_AF-A0A6V7JTZ5-F1
#
_entry.id   AF-A0A6V7JTZ5-F1
#
_cell.length_a   1.000
_cell.length_b   1.000
_cell.length_c   1.000
_cell.angle_alpha   90.00
_cell.angle_beta   90.00
_cell.angle_gamma   90.00
#
_symmetry.space_group_name_H-M   'P 1'
#
loop_
_entity.id
_entity.type
_entity.pdbx_description
1 polymer ?
#
loop_
_entity_poly.entity_id
_entity_poly.type
_entity_poly.pdbx_seq_one_letter_code
_entity_poly.pdbx_strand_id
1 'polypeptide(L)'
;VILLIKNRSSEYEYRVSVILRVEVVMYTGRVGDPIKRSEVDRIVKPGDFEEVRLNVSWEEYGSRLLNQCAFNIACLATVKDTNFEYFAQDDFRVEKPKIDIE
;
A
#
# COMPACT_ATOMS: atom_id res chain seq x y z
N VAL A 1 0.06 -6.54 -0.37
CA VAL A 1 -0.89 -5.40 -0.27
C VAL A 1 -1.66 -5.30 -1.57
N ILE A 2 -2.98 -5.09 -1.50
CA ILE A 2 -3.86 -5.03 -2.67
C ILE A 2 -4.69 -3.74 -2.58
N LEU A 3 -4.68 -2.95 -3.65
CA LEU A 3 -5.62 -1.84 -3.85
C LEU A 3 -6.63 -2.23 -4.92
N LEU A 4 -7.91 -2.17 -4.57
CA LEU A 4 -9.02 -2.35 -5.51
C LEU A 4 -9.57 -0.98 -5.92
N ILE A 5 -9.60 -0.70 -7.21
CA ILE A 5 -10.10 0.55 -7.78
C ILE A 5 -11.38 0.22 -8.55
N LYS A 6 -12.47 0.92 -8.25
CA LYS A 6 -13.74 0.79 -8.99
C LYS A 6 -14.08 2.11 -9.66
N ASN A 7 -14.23 2.10 -10.98
CA ASN A 7 -14.83 3.23 -11.68
C ASN A 7 -16.35 3.16 -11.57
N ARG A 8 -16.96 4.16 -10.93
CA ARG A 8 -18.42 4.26 -10.78
C ARG A 8 -19.10 5.07 -11.89
N SER A 9 -18.33 5.68 -12.79
CA SER A 9 -18.90 6.32 -13.97
C SER A 9 -19.36 5.25 -14.96
N SER A 10 -20.49 5.51 -15.61
CA SER A 10 -21.04 4.70 -16.69
C SER A 10 -20.58 5.14 -18.08
N GLU A 11 -19.92 6.29 -18.20
CA GLU A 11 -19.65 6.95 -19.49
C GLU A 11 -18.16 7.17 -19.75
N TYR A 12 -17.39 7.53 -18.73
CA TYR A 12 -16.00 7.94 -18.89
C TYR A 12 -15.04 6.91 -18.31
N GLU A 13 -14.00 6.58 -19.07
CA GLU A 13 -12.82 5.92 -18.54
C GLU A 13 -11.91 6.95 -17.85
N TYR A 14 -11.23 6.52 -16.81
CA TYR A 14 -10.31 7.39 -16.07
C TYR A 14 -8.93 6.76 -15.99
N ARG A 15 -7.91 7.59 -16.17
CA ARG A 15 -6.52 7.21 -15.87
C ARG A 15 -6.22 7.54 -14.42
N VAL A 16 -5.80 6.55 -13.65
CA VAL A 16 -5.47 6.67 -12.23
C VAL A 16 -4.00 6.34 -12.03
N SER A 17 -3.24 7.28 -11.45
CA SER A 17 -1.88 7.03 -10.98
C SER A 17 -1.93 6.61 -9.53
N VAL A 18 -1.33 5.46 -9.22
CA VAL A 18 -1.31 4.88 -7.88
C VAL A 18 0.12 4.79 -7.38
N ILE A 19 0.35 5.28 -6.17
CA ILE A 19 1.58 5.12 -5.43
C ILE A 19 1.27 4.30 -4.17
N LEU A 20 1.81 3.08 -4.10
CA LEU A 20 1.77 2.24 -2.91
C LEU A 20 3.15 2.27 -2.24
N ARG A 21 3.17 2.52 -0.93
CA ARG A 21 4.38 2.55 -0.11
C ARG A 21 4.20 1.68 1.12
N VAL A 22 5.26 0.96 1.46
CA VAL A 22 5.37 0.20 2.71
C VAL A 22 6.62 0.68 3.41
N GLU A 23 6.44 1.16 4.63
CA GLU A 23 7.47 1.78 5.46
C GLU A 23 7.46 1.13 6.84
N VAL A 24 8.61 1.02 7.49
CA VAL A 24 8.64 0.51 8.86
C VAL A 24 8.22 1.63 9.81
N VAL A 25 7.45 1.32 10.85
CA VAL A 25 7.08 2.29 11.88
C VAL A 25 7.71 1.91 13.20
N MET A 26 8.38 2.89 13.82
CA MET A 26 8.81 2.76 15.21
C MET A 26 7.61 2.91 16.15
N TYR A 27 7.71 2.31 17.33
CA TYR A 27 6.70 2.46 18.39
C TYR A 27 6.42 3.91 18.81
N THR A 28 7.34 4.82 18.48
CA THR A 28 7.22 6.26 18.72
C THR A 28 6.41 6.99 17.64
N GLY A 29 5.89 6.28 16.63
CA GLY A 29 5.20 6.86 15.48
C GLY A 29 6.14 7.50 14.45
N ARG A 30 7.47 7.41 14.64
CA ARG A 30 8.42 7.86 13.63
C ARG A 30 8.46 6.87 12.47
N VAL A 31 8.23 7.38 11.26
CA VAL A 31 8.43 6.65 10.01
C VAL A 31 9.91 6.29 9.91
N GLY A 32 10.18 5.01 9.82
CA GLY A 32 11.51 4.43 9.65
C GLY A 32 11.85 4.24 8.17
N ASP A 33 12.69 3.25 7.89
CA ASP A 33 13.19 3.03 6.53
C ASP A 33 12.06 2.56 5.58
N PRO A 34 12.01 3.11 4.36
CA PRO A 34 11.08 2.64 3.34
C PRO A 34 11.46 1.22 2.93
N ILE A 35 10.52 0.28 2.97
CA ILE A 35 10.73 -1.10 2.52
C ILE A 35 10.60 -1.17 1.01
N LYS A 36 9.45 -0.72 0.49
CA LYS A 36 9.11 -0.84 -0.92
C LYS A 36 8.18 0.28 -1.35
N ARG A 37 8.42 0.81 -2.54
CA ARG A 37 7.55 1.76 -3.23
C ARG A 37 7.23 1.23 -4.61
N SER A 38 5.98 1.33 -5.01
CA SER A 38 5.53 1.05 -6.36
C SER A 38 4.67 2.19 -6.86
N GLU A 39 4.88 2.56 -8.11
CA GLU A 39 4.12 3.59 -8.81
C GLU A 39 3.62 3.00 -10.12
N VAL A 40 2.31 3.00 -10.32
CA VAL A 40 1.65 2.34 -11.45
C VAL A 40 0.53 3.22 -11.95
N ASP A 41 0.48 3.40 -13.26
CA ASP A 41 -0.66 3.99 -13.94
C ASP A 41 -1.63 2.91 -14.42
N ARG A 42 -2.93 3.11 -14.19
CA ARG A 42 -4.00 2.23 -14.68
C ARG A 42 -5.08 3.03 -15.39
N ILE A 43 -5.66 2.45 -16.42
CA ILE A 43 -6.86 2.96 -17.08
C ILE A 43 -8.01 2.09 -16.57
N VAL A 44 -8.99 2.71 -15.93
CA VAL A 44 -10.17 2.01 -15.38
C VAL A 44 -11.37 2.35 -16.24
N LYS A 45 -11.86 1.34 -16.98
CA LYS A 45 -13.02 1.47 -17.86
C LYS A 45 -14.31 1.78 -17.08
N PRO A 46 -15.34 2.35 -17.73
CA PRO A 46 -16.62 2.63 -17.07
C PRO A 46 -17.21 1.37 -16.43
N GLY A 47 -17.60 1.47 -15.16
CA GLY A 47 -18.19 0.36 -14.39
C GLY A 47 -17.23 -0.78 -14.00
N ASP A 48 -15.97 -0.74 -14.42
CA ASP A 48 -15.01 -1.84 -14.24
C ASP A 48 -14.16 -1.71 -12.97
N PHE A 49 -13.43 -2.78 -12.65
CA PHE A 49 -12.52 -2.86 -11.52
C PHE A 49 -11.09 -3.11 -11.97
N GLU A 50 -10.14 -2.40 -11.36
CA GLU A 50 -8.72 -2.63 -11.52
C GLU A 50 -8.08 -3.00 -10.19
N GLU A 51 -7.11 -3.90 -10.24
CA GLU A 51 -6.37 -4.36 -9.07
C GLU A 51 -4.89 -4.01 -9.18
N VAL A 52 -4.37 -3.32 -8.17
CA VAL A 52 -2.94 -3.02 -8.06
C VAL A 52 -2.37 -3.79 -6.86
N ARG A 53 -1.42 -4.69 -7.15
CA ARG A 53 -0.76 -5.53 -6.15
C ARG A 53 0.66 -5.07 -5.89
N LEU A 54 1.00 -4.94 -4.60
CA LEU A 54 2.37 -4.80 -4.13
C LEU A 54 2.74 -6.02 -3.29
N ASN A 55 3.60 -6.86 -3.85
CA ASN A 55 4.17 -8.02 -3.16
C ASN A 55 5.42 -7.58 -2.39
N VAL A 56 5.47 -7.92 -1.11
CA VAL A 56 6.62 -7.64 -0.24
C VAL A 56 7.09 -8.97 0.33
N SER A 57 8.33 -9.38 0.01
CA SER A 57 8.89 -10.66 0.47
C SER A 57 9.73 -10.49 1.74
N TRP A 58 9.96 -11.59 2.46
CA TRP A 58 10.73 -11.59 3.72
C TRP A 58 12.14 -11.00 3.53
N GLU A 59 12.78 -11.27 2.40
CA GLU A 59 14.12 -10.77 2.10
C GLU A 59 14.17 -9.24 2.03
N GLU A 60 13.06 -8.59 1.64
CA GLU A 60 12.95 -7.13 1.52
C GLU A 60 12.77 -6.46 2.88
N TYR A 61 11.97 -7.06 3.77
CA TYR A 61 11.59 -6.43 5.04
C TYR A 61 12.29 -7.00 6.28
N GLY A 62 12.82 -8.23 6.22
CA GLY A 62 13.31 -8.97 7.37
C GLY A 62 14.52 -8.32 8.06
N SER A 63 15.45 -7.75 7.28
CA SER A 63 16.61 -7.02 7.82
C SER A 63 16.24 -5.65 8.42
N ARG A 64 15.06 -5.12 8.07
CA ARG A 64 14.55 -3.81 8.47
C ARG A 64 13.48 -3.92 9.55
N LEU A 65 13.22 -5.13 10.06
CA LEU A 65 12.27 -5.35 11.15
C LEU A 65 12.76 -4.62 12.41
N LEU A 66 11.94 -3.69 12.90
CA LEU A 66 12.15 -3.06 14.20
C LEU A 66 11.40 -3.83 15.30
N ASN A 67 11.64 -3.45 16.56
CA ASN A 67 11.21 -4.21 17.75
C ASN A 67 9.72 -4.59 17.79
N GLN A 68 8.83 -3.80 17.19
CA GLN A 68 7.38 -4.06 17.17
C GLN A 68 6.84 -4.71 15.90
N CYS A 69 7.70 -5.00 14.91
CA CYS A 69 7.28 -5.58 13.62
C CYS A 69 6.13 -4.80 12.94
N ALA A 70 6.10 -3.48 13.12
CA ALA A 70 5.02 -2.61 12.66
C ALA A 70 5.42 -1.93 11.34
N PHE A 71 4.47 -1.87 10.42
CA PHE A 71 4.61 -1.29 9.09
C PHE A 71 3.48 -0.30 8.85
N ASN A 72 3.79 0.85 8.27
CA ASN A 72 2.81 1.73 7.67
C ASN A 72 2.70 1.41 6.19
N ILE A 73 1.48 1.20 5.73
CA ILE A 73 1.15 1.00 4.33
C ILE A 73 0.38 2.23 3.90
N ALA A 74 0.98 3.04 3.03
CA ALA A 74 0.37 4.24 2.50
C ALA A 74 0.00 4.05 1.02
N CYS A 75 -1.22 4.44 0.68
CA CYS A 75 -1.74 4.45 -0.68
C CYS A 75 -2.13 5.87 -1.05
N LEU A 76 -1.59 6.35 -2.16
CA LEU A 76 -2.03 7.59 -2.82
C LEU A 76 -2.49 7.23 -4.23
N ALA A 77 -3.72 7.59 -4.58
CA ALA A 77 -4.26 7.42 -5.92
C ALA A 77 -4.77 8.77 -6.44
N THR A 78 -4.29 9.20 -7.60
CA THR A 78 -4.68 10.47 -8.23
C THR A 78 -5.36 10.16 -9.56
N VAL A 79 -6.57 10.65 -9.73
CA VAL A 79 -7.32 10.53 -11.00
C VAL A 79 -6.87 11.66 -11.92
N LYS A 80 -6.20 11.32 -13.02
CA LYS A 80 -5.67 12.28 -13.99
C LYS A 80 -6.77 13.11 -14.62
N ASP A 81 -6.42 14.33 -15.00
CA ASP A 81 -7.31 15.31 -15.62
C ASP A 81 -8.52 15.70 -14.75
N THR A 82 -8.45 15.35 -13.46
CA THR A 82 -9.39 15.77 -12.42
C THR A 82 -8.60 16.22 -11.19
N ASN A 83 -9.27 16.84 -10.23
CA ASN A 83 -8.68 17.20 -8.94
C ASN A 83 -8.99 16.17 -7.85
N PHE A 84 -9.30 14.93 -8.23
CA PHE A 84 -9.62 13.87 -7.28
C PHE A 84 -8.37 13.09 -6.88
N GLU A 85 -8.10 13.12 -5.58
CA GLU A 85 -7.05 12.36 -4.93
C GLU A 85 -7.64 11.53 -3.81
N TYR A 86 -7.17 10.29 -3.69
CA TYR A 86 -7.49 9.39 -2.62
C TYR A 86 -6.21 9.06 -1.87
N PHE A 87 -6.22 9.28 -0.56
CA PHE A 87 -5.12 8.94 0.31
C PHE A 87 -5.64 8.09 1.45
N ALA A 88 -4.98 6.96 1.70
CA ALA A 88 -5.27 6.08 2.80
C ALA A 88 -3.98 5.53 3.40
N GLN A 89 -3.98 5.31 4.71
CA GLN A 89 -2.90 4.69 5.43
C GLN A 89 -3.47 3.55 6.28
N ASP A 90 -2.69 2.49 6.40
CA ASP A 90 -3.03 1.33 7.22
C ASP A 90 -1.78 0.89 7.99
N ASP A 91 -1.96 0.51 9.25
CA ASP A 91 -0.89 0.05 10.12
C ASP A 91 -0.98 -1.46 10.28
N PHE A 92 0.06 -2.15 9.82
CA PHE A 92 0.11 -3.60 9.81
C PHE A 92 1.21 -4.12 10.73
N ARG A 93 0.93 -5.16 11.52
CA ARG A 93 1.92 -5.81 12.39
C ARG A 93 2.11 -7.26 12.00
N VAL A 94 3.37 -7.65 11.78
CA VAL A 94 3.73 -9.06 11.54
C VAL A 94 3.85 -9.80 12.88
N GLU A 95 3.14 -10.92 13.01
CA GLU A 95 3.25 -11.80 14.17
C GLU A 95 4.57 -12.58 14.12
N LYS A 96 5.31 -12.55 15.24
CA LYS A 96 6.51 -13.38 15.39
C LYS A 96 6.10 -14.83 15.70
N PRO A 97 6.86 -15.83 15.25
CA PRO A 97 6.61 -17.21 15.66
C PRO A 97 6.67 -17.32 17.19
N LYS A 98 5.77 -18.12 17.76
CA LYS A 98 5.73 -18.40 19.20
C LYS A 98 6.87 -19.35 19.57
N ILE A 99 7.46 -19.11 20.74
CA ILE A 99 8.45 -20.00 21.35
C ILE A 99 7.83 -20.52 22.64
N ASP A 100 7.65 -21.83 22.71
CA ASP A 100 7.25 -22.52 23.94
C ASP A 100 8.52 -22.88 24.72
N ILE A 101 8.54 -22.57 26.01
CA ILE A 101 9.67 -22.88 26.91
C ILE A 101 9.18 -23.92 27.91
N GLU A 102 9.88 -25.06 27.98
CA GLU A 102 9.69 -26.13 28.98
C GLU A 102 10.76 -26.08 30.07
#